data_AF-A0A2E5U4W2-F1
#
_entry.id   AF-A0A2E5U4W2-F1
#
_cell.length_a   1.000
_cell.length_b   1.000
_cell.length_c   1.000
_cell.angle_alpha   90.00
_cell.angle_beta   90.00
_cell.angle_gamma   90.00
#
_symmetry.space_group_name_H-M   'P 1'
#
loop_
_entity.id
_entity.type
_entity.pdbx_description
1 polymer ?
#
loop_
_entity_poly.entity_id
_entity_poly.type
_entity_poly.pdbx_seq_one_letter_code
_entity_poly.pdbx_strand_id
1 'polypeptide(L)'
;MSKSYTPGLKVLNQTKIYKDRILPMKGEVHTDIGEEVLHDKIVASTQIPGNVHMINLSNELNIDPDQVESCMIFSIGDLVHKNQIIAQSKGLFGIFKSEVKSPVDGFVTNISNITGQVIISEKPKPVQIDSYIPGKVLDVYKKEGVRIQGQGSLIQGIIGVGGEKRGELVVLVDSIDEKVEEDQIDETLKNKIIVCGSYLDFKLYVKAQSVGVKGVICGGFDYNDLSKILGYPLGVAITGTENLTTLIITEGFGDIPIAKRTFDLLIDNINKNVCINGATQIRAGVLRPEIIIPNNKFVEKNNEIEDFDDDQLIISLDSFVRVIREPYFGMIGKIVSLPSELSIVESGTKVRVAEVEFLDKSKEIIPRANLEVILSN
;
A
#
# COMPACT_ATOMS: atom_id res chain seq x y z
N MET A 1 -4.44 -30.98 6.46
CA MET A 1 -3.17 -30.22 6.36
C MET A 1 -3.43 -28.81 6.89
N SER A 2 -2.63 -28.31 7.83
CA SER A 2 -2.80 -26.95 8.34
C SER A 2 -2.05 -25.98 7.43
N LYS A 3 -2.73 -24.96 6.90
CA LYS A 3 -2.07 -23.80 6.29
C LYS A 3 -0.99 -23.29 7.26
N SER A 4 0.15 -22.88 6.72
CA SER A 4 1.13 -22.12 7.50
C SER A 4 0.40 -21.00 8.22
N TYR A 5 0.62 -20.82 9.52
CA TYR A 5 0.05 -19.68 10.26
C TYR A 5 0.65 -18.35 9.77
N THR A 6 1.76 -18.42 9.01
CA THR A 6 2.47 -17.28 8.42
C THR A 6 2.36 -17.35 6.89
N PRO A 7 1.70 -16.40 6.23
CA PRO A 7 1.66 -16.35 4.77
C PRO A 7 3.07 -16.14 4.22
N GLY A 8 3.49 -17.05 3.35
CA GLY A 8 4.82 -17.07 2.76
C GLY A 8 5.10 -15.90 1.80
N LEU A 9 6.38 -15.66 1.52
CA LEU A 9 6.83 -14.65 0.57
C LEU A 9 7.00 -15.26 -0.83
N LYS A 10 6.64 -14.49 -1.86
CA LYS A 10 6.76 -14.89 -3.26
C LYS A 10 7.95 -14.17 -3.91
N VAL A 11 8.87 -14.93 -4.50
CA VAL A 11 9.94 -14.44 -5.39
C VAL A 11 9.86 -15.22 -6.70
N LEU A 12 9.01 -14.75 -7.59
CA LEU A 12 8.64 -15.38 -8.85
C LEU A 12 9.29 -14.63 -10.01
N ASN A 13 10.11 -15.32 -10.81
CA ASN A 13 10.75 -14.70 -11.96
C ASN A 13 9.73 -14.39 -13.08
N GLN A 14 8.79 -15.31 -13.32
CA GLN A 14 7.79 -15.17 -14.36
C GLN A 14 6.46 -15.78 -13.88
N THR A 15 5.44 -14.94 -13.73
CA THR A 15 4.10 -15.36 -13.31
C THR A 15 3.04 -14.46 -13.94
N LYS A 16 1.80 -14.93 -13.97
CA LYS A 16 0.64 -14.04 -14.12
C LYS A 16 0.44 -13.27 -12.82
N ILE A 17 0.05 -12.00 -12.94
CA ILE A 17 -0.14 -11.08 -11.81
C ILE A 17 -1.52 -10.48 -11.94
N TYR A 18 -2.33 -10.56 -10.88
CA TYR A 18 -3.69 -10.05 -10.87
C TYR A 18 -3.81 -8.84 -9.94
N LYS A 19 -4.49 -7.79 -10.41
CA LYS A 19 -4.74 -6.57 -9.64
C LYS A 19 -6.19 -6.14 -9.77
N ASP A 20 -6.91 -6.20 -8.65
CA ASP A 20 -8.22 -5.59 -8.55
C ASP A 20 -8.05 -4.08 -8.32
N ARG A 21 -8.69 -3.30 -9.18
CA ARG A 21 -8.65 -1.83 -9.19
C ARG A 21 -10.04 -1.32 -8.84
N ILE A 22 -10.33 -1.24 -7.54
CA ILE A 22 -11.69 -1.03 -6.99
C ILE A 22 -11.82 0.37 -6.40
N LEU A 23 -12.85 1.10 -6.84
CA LEU A 23 -13.23 2.39 -6.30
C LEU A 23 -13.74 2.26 -4.86
N PRO A 24 -13.50 3.27 -4.01
CA PRO A 24 -14.02 3.29 -2.64
C PRO A 24 -15.54 3.47 -2.58
N MET A 25 -16.17 3.84 -3.70
CA MET A 25 -17.61 3.99 -3.86
C MET A 25 -18.00 3.84 -5.33
N LYS A 26 -19.29 3.60 -5.58
CA LYS A 26 -19.80 3.46 -6.94
C LYS A 26 -19.44 4.67 -7.81
N GLY A 27 -19.04 4.41 -9.03
CA GLY A 27 -18.65 5.42 -10.01
C GLY A 27 -18.76 4.86 -11.43
N GLU A 28 -17.78 5.22 -12.26
CA GLU A 28 -17.71 4.89 -13.67
C GLU A 28 -16.45 4.06 -13.96
N VAL A 29 -16.60 3.06 -14.83
CA VAL A 29 -15.51 2.24 -15.34
C VAL A 29 -15.25 2.66 -16.79
N HIS A 30 -13.98 2.83 -17.14
CA HIS A 30 -13.52 3.46 -18.39
C HIS A 30 -12.89 2.51 -19.39
N THR A 31 -13.01 1.21 -19.13
CA THR A 31 -12.38 0.14 -19.92
C THR A 31 -13.29 -1.07 -20.01
N ASP A 32 -13.15 -1.84 -21.09
CA ASP A 32 -13.92 -3.04 -21.35
C ASP A 32 -13.12 -4.33 -21.12
N ILE A 33 -13.83 -5.45 -20.90
CA ILE A 33 -13.20 -6.77 -20.80
C ILE A 33 -12.38 -7.05 -22.07
N GLY A 34 -11.12 -7.43 -21.88
CA GLY A 34 -10.18 -7.74 -22.93
C GLY A 34 -9.35 -6.56 -23.44
N GLU A 35 -9.59 -5.33 -22.97
CA GLU A 35 -8.77 -4.17 -23.31
C GLU A 35 -7.34 -4.32 -22.75
N GLU A 36 -6.34 -3.96 -23.55
CA GLU A 36 -4.95 -3.83 -23.09
C GLU A 36 -4.71 -2.42 -22.54
N VAL A 37 -4.14 -2.35 -21.35
CA VAL A 37 -3.91 -1.10 -20.62
C VAL A 37 -2.44 -0.92 -20.28
N LEU A 38 -1.96 0.33 -20.35
CA LEU A 38 -0.69 0.75 -19.75
C LEU A 38 -0.88 1.00 -18.26
N HIS A 39 0.22 1.05 -17.52
CA HIS A 39 0.24 1.16 -16.06
C HIS A 39 -0.45 2.42 -15.50
N ASP A 40 -0.55 3.49 -16.28
CA ASP A 40 -1.10 4.80 -15.90
C ASP A 40 -2.48 5.09 -16.50
N LYS A 41 -3.04 4.15 -17.27
CA LYS A 41 -4.41 4.26 -17.80
C LYS A 41 -5.39 4.33 -16.63
N ILE A 42 -6.16 5.41 -16.54
CA ILE A 42 -7.31 5.50 -15.63
C ILE A 42 -8.36 4.47 -16.06
N VAL A 43 -8.64 3.51 -15.19
CA VAL A 43 -9.60 2.42 -15.46
C VAL A 43 -10.94 2.65 -14.78
N ALA A 44 -10.98 3.43 -13.70
CA ALA A 44 -12.23 3.77 -13.01
C ALA A 44 -12.12 5.13 -12.33
N SER A 45 -13.25 5.82 -12.16
CA SER A 45 -13.32 7.07 -11.40
C SER A 45 -14.63 7.25 -10.64
N THR A 46 -14.58 7.99 -9.54
CA THR A 46 -15.76 8.43 -8.78
C THR A 46 -15.53 9.81 -8.16
N GLN A 47 -16.55 10.35 -7.50
CA GLN A 47 -16.51 11.61 -6.76
C GLN A 47 -16.87 11.33 -5.31
N ILE A 48 -15.91 11.49 -4.39
CA ILE A 48 -16.19 11.38 -2.96
C ILE A 48 -16.87 12.66 -2.49
N PRO A 49 -18.04 12.58 -1.83
CA PRO A 49 -18.70 13.76 -1.26
C PRO A 49 -17.74 14.53 -0.35
N GLY A 50 -17.77 15.86 -0.46
CA GLY A 50 -17.02 16.73 0.44
C GLY A 50 -17.53 16.63 1.88
N ASN A 51 -16.75 17.13 2.83
CA ASN A 51 -17.20 17.21 4.21
C ASN A 51 -18.43 18.11 4.33
N VAL A 52 -19.31 17.76 5.26
CA VAL A 52 -20.55 18.49 5.53
C VAL A 52 -20.37 19.34 6.78
N HIS A 53 -20.72 20.62 6.67
CA HIS A 53 -20.66 21.60 7.76
C HIS A 53 -22.06 22.06 8.09
N MET A 54 -22.49 21.78 9.32
CA MET A 54 -23.79 22.22 9.84
C MET A 54 -23.62 23.50 10.65
N ILE A 55 -24.38 24.52 10.30
CA ILE A 55 -24.38 25.82 10.96
C ILE A 55 -25.75 26.01 11.61
N ASN A 56 -25.78 26.22 12.92
CA ASN A 56 -27.03 26.53 13.63
C ASN A 56 -27.33 28.03 13.49
N LEU A 57 -27.96 28.40 12.38
CA LEU A 57 -28.17 29.79 12.01
C LEU A 57 -29.15 30.50 12.94
N SER A 58 -30.19 29.81 13.43
CA SER A 58 -31.12 30.37 14.41
C SER A 58 -30.40 30.81 15.68
N ASN A 59 -29.44 30.03 16.17
CA ASN A 59 -28.65 30.38 17.34
C ASN A 59 -27.65 31.51 17.05
N GLU A 60 -26.93 31.43 15.93
CA GLU A 60 -25.93 32.43 15.54
C GLU A 60 -26.55 33.82 15.29
N LEU A 61 -27.76 33.87 14.73
CA LEU A 61 -28.48 35.11 14.48
C LEU A 61 -29.47 35.50 15.59
N ASN A 62 -29.70 34.62 16.57
CA ASN A 62 -30.71 34.76 17.63
C ASN A 62 -32.12 35.04 17.07
N ILE A 63 -32.57 34.16 16.17
CA ILE A 63 -33.88 34.22 15.49
C ILE A 63 -34.61 32.89 15.61
N ASP A 64 -35.92 32.89 15.38
CA ASP A 64 -36.71 31.66 15.32
C ASP A 64 -36.33 30.83 14.07
N PRO A 65 -36.39 29.48 14.14
CA PRO A 65 -36.07 28.60 13.01
C PRO A 65 -36.79 28.93 11.70
N ASP A 66 -38.06 29.36 11.78
CA ASP A 66 -38.89 29.70 10.62
C ASP A 66 -38.44 30.99 9.91
N GLN A 67 -37.60 31.80 10.55
CA GLN A 67 -37.05 33.04 10.00
C GLN A 67 -35.73 32.83 9.23
N VAL A 68 -35.07 31.68 9.43
CA VAL A 68 -33.74 31.36 8.87
C VAL A 68 -33.68 31.56 7.36
N GLU A 69 -34.66 31.04 6.63
CA GLU A 69 -34.69 31.14 5.16
C GLU A 69 -34.75 32.60 4.69
N SER A 70 -35.46 33.47 5.41
CA SER A 70 -35.58 34.89 5.08
C SER A 70 -34.33 35.72 5.38
N CYS A 71 -33.40 35.16 6.16
CA CYS A 71 -32.12 35.78 6.53
C CYS A 71 -30.95 35.29 5.66
N MET A 72 -31.16 34.25 4.87
CA MET A 72 -30.14 33.70 3.98
C MET A 72 -29.91 34.62 2.77
N ILE A 73 -28.64 34.83 2.45
CA ILE A 73 -28.20 35.57 1.26
C ILE A 73 -28.09 34.62 0.06
N PHE A 74 -27.81 33.34 0.33
CA PHE A 74 -27.62 32.28 -0.67
C PHE A 74 -28.71 31.22 -0.57
N SER A 75 -29.13 30.71 -1.72
CA SER A 75 -30.13 29.66 -1.85
C SER A 75 -29.48 28.27 -1.89
N ILE A 76 -30.28 27.23 -1.70
CA ILE A 76 -29.84 25.85 -1.92
C ILE A 76 -29.33 25.70 -3.36
N GLY A 77 -28.13 25.15 -3.51
CA GLY A 77 -27.41 24.99 -4.77
C GLY A 77 -26.33 26.05 -5.02
N ASP A 78 -26.34 27.16 -4.29
CA ASP A 78 -25.38 28.24 -4.52
C ASP A 78 -24.00 27.90 -3.95
N LEU A 79 -22.97 28.35 -4.68
CA LEU A 79 -21.57 28.29 -4.26
C LEU A 79 -21.26 29.43 -3.28
N VAL A 80 -20.63 29.08 -2.16
CA VAL A 80 -20.16 30.02 -1.14
C VAL A 80 -18.67 29.81 -0.85
N HIS A 81 -18.02 30.88 -0.41
CA HIS A 81 -16.60 30.90 -0.08
C HIS A 81 -16.37 31.03 1.43
N LYS A 82 -15.26 30.47 1.92
CA LYS A 82 -14.86 30.60 3.32
C LYS A 82 -14.79 32.08 3.71
N ASN A 83 -15.35 32.39 4.87
CA ASN A 83 -15.50 33.74 5.44
C ASN A 83 -16.45 34.67 4.68
N GLN A 84 -17.11 34.22 3.60
CA GLN A 84 -18.17 34.99 2.93
C GLN A 84 -19.40 35.06 3.83
N ILE A 85 -20.03 36.23 3.93
CA ILE A 85 -21.28 36.40 4.68
C ILE A 85 -22.37 35.64 3.93
N ILE A 86 -22.98 34.65 4.57
CA ILE A 86 -24.00 33.78 3.98
C ILE A 86 -25.41 34.09 4.49
N ALA A 87 -25.51 34.78 5.62
CA ALA A 87 -26.77 35.19 6.20
C ALA A 87 -26.61 36.45 7.06
N GLN A 88 -27.67 37.22 7.16
CA GLN A 88 -27.69 38.45 7.94
C GLN A 88 -29.06 38.64 8.61
N SER A 89 -29.07 39.01 9.89
CA SER A 89 -30.32 39.36 10.57
C SER A 89 -30.86 40.71 10.10
N LYS A 90 -32.19 40.89 10.18
CA LYS A 90 -32.85 42.14 9.77
C LYS A 90 -32.55 43.32 10.70
N GLY A 91 -32.08 43.06 11.94
CA GLY A 91 -31.78 44.06 12.97
C GLY A 91 -33.02 44.78 13.53
N LEU A 92 -32.84 45.59 14.58
CA LEU A 92 -33.88 46.52 15.05
C LEU A 92 -33.75 47.85 14.30
N PHE A 93 -34.77 48.23 13.52
CA PHE A 93 -34.77 49.45 12.70
C PHE A 93 -33.54 49.60 11.75
N GLY A 94 -32.94 48.48 11.34
CA GLY A 94 -31.76 48.45 10.45
C GLY A 94 -30.41 48.69 11.13
N ILE A 95 -30.38 48.82 12.47
CA ILE A 95 -29.17 49.00 13.29
C ILE A 95 -28.89 47.68 14.04
N PHE A 96 -27.62 47.32 14.22
CA PHE A 96 -27.15 46.06 14.84
C PHE A 96 -27.51 44.76 14.08
N LYS A 97 -27.02 44.63 12.84
CA LYS A 97 -27.13 43.36 12.10
C LYS A 97 -26.07 42.37 12.57
N SER A 98 -26.49 41.16 12.88
CA SER A 98 -25.60 40.00 13.05
C SER A 98 -25.38 39.33 11.70
N GLU A 99 -24.15 38.87 11.47
CA GLU A 99 -23.72 38.24 10.23
C GLU A 99 -23.16 36.87 10.53
N VAL A 100 -23.55 35.90 9.71
CA VAL A 100 -22.95 34.56 9.73
C VAL A 100 -22.15 34.38 8.48
N LYS A 101 -20.93 33.86 8.64
CA LYS A 101 -19.99 33.60 7.55
C LYS A 101 -19.87 32.11 7.31
N SER A 102 -19.62 31.73 6.06
CA SER A 102 -19.32 30.34 5.73
C SER A 102 -18.01 29.91 6.39
N PRO A 103 -17.95 28.74 7.06
CA PRO A 103 -16.71 28.19 7.59
C PRO A 103 -15.79 27.60 6.51
N VAL A 104 -16.33 27.31 5.32
CA VAL A 104 -15.65 26.60 4.22
C VAL A 104 -16.05 27.13 2.83
N ASP A 105 -15.27 26.75 1.82
CA ASP A 105 -15.72 26.82 0.43
C ASP A 105 -16.64 25.63 0.13
N GLY A 106 -17.82 25.85 -0.43
CA GLY A 106 -18.78 24.77 -0.66
C GLY A 106 -20.10 25.22 -1.28
N PHE A 107 -21.08 24.33 -1.23
CA PHE A 107 -22.44 24.60 -1.71
C PHE A 107 -23.44 24.55 -0.57
N VAL A 108 -24.41 25.47 -0.57
CA VAL A 108 -25.56 25.37 0.34
C VAL A 108 -26.41 24.18 -0.11
N THR A 109 -26.51 23.15 0.73
CA THR A 109 -27.19 21.88 0.38
C THR A 109 -28.53 21.71 1.08
N ASN A 110 -28.73 22.41 2.19
CA ASN A 110 -30.00 22.43 2.90
C ASN A 110 -30.14 23.70 3.72
N ILE A 111 -31.37 24.20 3.81
CA ILE A 111 -31.79 25.26 4.72
C ILE A 111 -33.05 24.74 5.41
N SER A 112 -32.98 24.52 6.71
CA SER A 112 -34.08 23.93 7.49
C SER A 112 -34.77 25.01 8.31
N ASN A 113 -36.02 25.32 7.95
CA ASN A 113 -36.89 26.22 8.71
C ASN A 113 -37.50 25.57 9.97
N ILE A 114 -37.27 24.27 10.20
CA ILE A 114 -37.73 23.55 11.40
C ILE A 114 -36.63 23.54 12.47
N THR A 115 -35.41 23.19 12.08
CA THR A 115 -34.26 23.06 13.00
C THR A 115 -33.43 24.33 13.09
N GLY A 116 -33.65 25.30 12.19
CA GLY A 116 -32.88 26.53 12.09
C GLY A 116 -31.45 26.34 11.58
N GLN A 117 -31.17 25.20 10.96
CA GLN A 117 -29.84 24.82 10.50
C GLN A 117 -29.65 25.04 9.00
N VAL A 118 -28.43 25.41 8.64
CA VAL A 118 -27.96 25.49 7.24
C VAL A 118 -26.82 24.51 7.07
N ILE A 119 -26.86 23.74 5.99
CA ILE A 119 -25.85 22.73 5.67
C ILE A 119 -25.04 23.19 4.45
N ILE A 120 -23.73 23.34 4.64
CA ILE A 120 -22.78 23.62 3.57
C ILE A 120 -21.93 22.39 3.33
N SER A 121 -21.94 21.87 2.10
CA SER A 121 -21.10 20.74 1.70
C SER A 121 -19.91 21.23 0.91
N GLU A 122 -18.70 20.81 1.28
CA GLU A 122 -17.50 21.06 0.48
C GLU A 122 -17.64 20.44 -0.93
N LYS A 123 -16.85 20.94 -1.89
CA LYS A 123 -16.83 20.37 -3.24
C LYS A 123 -16.46 18.88 -3.19
N PRO A 124 -17.14 18.02 -3.98
CA PRO A 124 -16.73 16.63 -4.13
C PRO A 124 -15.28 16.51 -4.58
N LYS A 125 -14.58 15.49 -4.08
CA LYS A 125 -13.19 15.20 -4.42
C LYS A 125 -13.13 14.10 -5.48
N PRO A 126 -12.54 14.35 -6.66
CA PRO A 126 -12.40 13.32 -7.67
C PRO A 126 -11.45 12.25 -7.18
N VAL A 127 -11.83 10.99 -7.39
CA VAL A 127 -10.97 9.83 -7.19
C VAL A 127 -10.87 9.09 -8.50
N GLN A 128 -9.64 8.85 -8.93
CA GLN A 128 -9.32 8.08 -10.12
C GLN A 128 -8.40 6.94 -9.71
N ILE A 129 -8.62 5.78 -10.30
CA ILE A 129 -7.78 4.61 -10.11
C ILE A 129 -7.22 4.24 -11.48
N ASP A 130 -5.90 4.17 -11.56
CA ASP A 130 -5.18 3.69 -12.73
C ASP A 130 -5.07 2.15 -12.72
N SER A 131 -4.53 1.54 -13.76
CA SER A 131 -4.40 0.08 -13.88
C SER A 131 -3.34 -0.54 -12.93
N TYR A 132 -2.52 0.29 -12.29
CA TYR A 132 -1.31 -0.09 -11.54
C TYR A 132 -0.18 -0.72 -12.38
N ILE A 133 -0.49 -1.79 -13.10
CA ILE A 133 0.42 -2.56 -13.92
C ILE A 133 -0.07 -2.58 -15.37
N PRO A 134 0.84 -2.70 -16.37
CA PRO A 134 0.41 -2.96 -17.72
C PRO A 134 -0.15 -4.38 -17.83
N GLY A 135 -1.17 -4.57 -18.66
CA GLY A 135 -1.83 -5.87 -18.79
C GLY A 135 -3.13 -5.82 -19.55
N LYS A 136 -3.93 -6.86 -19.40
CA LYS A 136 -5.25 -7.00 -20.02
C LYS A 136 -6.35 -6.96 -18.97
N VAL A 137 -7.45 -6.26 -19.25
CA VAL A 137 -8.64 -6.27 -18.40
C VAL A 137 -9.28 -7.66 -18.47
N LEU A 138 -9.21 -8.40 -17.38
CA LEU A 138 -9.76 -9.75 -17.26
C LEU A 138 -11.25 -9.73 -16.91
N ASP A 139 -11.65 -8.82 -16.03
CA ASP A 139 -13.02 -8.68 -15.56
C ASP A 139 -13.39 -7.22 -15.27
N VAL A 140 -14.68 -6.90 -15.36
CA VAL A 140 -15.24 -5.57 -15.10
C VAL A 140 -16.28 -5.68 -13.99
N TYR A 141 -15.98 -5.05 -12.85
CA TYR A 141 -16.91 -4.89 -11.74
C TYR A 141 -17.75 -3.64 -11.97
N LYS A 142 -18.99 -3.82 -12.44
CA LYS A 142 -19.87 -2.73 -12.87
C LYS A 142 -19.98 -1.61 -11.81
N LYS A 143 -19.61 -0.39 -12.22
CA LYS A 143 -19.57 0.83 -11.38
C LYS A 143 -18.56 0.79 -10.23
N GLU A 144 -17.71 -0.23 -10.13
CA GLU A 144 -16.79 -0.39 -9.01
C GLU A 144 -15.35 -0.42 -9.48
N GLY A 145 -15.03 -1.10 -10.59
CA GLY A 145 -13.64 -1.24 -10.99
C GLY A 145 -13.40 -2.32 -12.03
N VAL A 146 -12.15 -2.75 -12.11
CA VAL A 146 -11.72 -3.81 -13.03
C VAL A 146 -10.70 -4.73 -12.37
N ARG A 147 -10.54 -5.93 -12.92
CA ARG A 147 -9.41 -6.82 -12.63
C ARG A 147 -8.42 -6.80 -13.78
N ILE A 148 -7.19 -6.38 -13.51
CA ILE A 148 -6.10 -6.39 -14.48
C ILE A 148 -5.30 -7.68 -14.33
N GLN A 149 -5.00 -8.33 -15.45
CA GLN A 149 -4.04 -9.41 -15.54
C GLN A 149 -2.78 -8.90 -16.25
N GLY A 150 -1.68 -8.81 -15.54
CA GLY A 150 -0.33 -8.60 -16.08
C GLY A 150 0.50 -9.88 -16.09
N GLN A 151 1.73 -9.76 -16.58
CA GLN A 151 2.73 -10.83 -16.56
C GLN A 151 4.11 -10.24 -16.29
N GLY A 152 4.94 -10.95 -15.54
CA GLY A 152 6.30 -10.56 -15.24
C GLY A 152 6.82 -11.16 -13.94
N SER A 153 7.85 -10.53 -13.39
CA SER A 153 8.40 -10.92 -12.09
C SER A 153 7.60 -10.30 -10.95
N LEU A 154 7.41 -11.08 -9.87
CA LEU A 154 6.77 -10.64 -8.63
C LEU A 154 7.67 -10.97 -7.45
N ILE A 155 8.09 -9.95 -6.73
CA ILE A 155 8.86 -10.07 -5.48
C ILE A 155 8.01 -9.46 -4.36
N GLN A 156 7.87 -10.17 -3.24
CA GLN A 156 7.22 -9.66 -2.04
C GLN A 156 8.25 -9.36 -0.96
N GLY A 157 8.11 -8.17 -0.36
CA GLY A 157 8.85 -7.83 0.86
C GLY A 157 8.11 -8.27 2.12
N ILE A 158 8.77 -8.14 3.26
CA ILE A 158 8.18 -8.44 4.56
C ILE A 158 7.32 -7.26 5.04
N ILE A 159 7.87 -6.05 4.94
CA ILE A 159 7.26 -4.79 5.41
C ILE A 159 7.55 -3.68 4.39
N GLY A 160 6.59 -2.81 4.18
CA GLY A 160 6.77 -1.60 3.41
C GLY A 160 5.92 -0.45 3.94
N VAL A 161 6.22 0.74 3.44
CA VAL A 161 5.46 1.98 3.70
C VAL A 161 5.40 2.81 2.42
N GLY A 162 4.38 3.66 2.31
CA GLY A 162 4.13 4.43 1.09
C GLY A 162 3.39 3.63 0.03
N GLY A 163 2.59 4.34 -0.76
CA GLY A 163 1.68 3.71 -1.72
C GLY A 163 2.33 3.25 -3.01
N GLU A 164 1.49 3.14 -4.03
CA GLU A 164 1.88 2.73 -5.37
C GLU A 164 2.81 3.75 -6.02
N LYS A 165 3.94 3.28 -6.55
CA LYS A 165 4.91 4.08 -7.30
C LYS A 165 5.44 3.30 -8.48
N ARG A 166 5.99 4.03 -9.45
CA ARG A 166 6.57 3.50 -10.68
C ARG A 166 7.83 4.27 -11.02
N GLY A 167 8.79 3.61 -11.64
CA GLY A 167 10.03 4.22 -12.07
C GLY A 167 11.01 3.21 -12.63
N GLU A 168 12.08 3.72 -13.23
CA GLU A 168 13.21 2.92 -13.68
C GLU A 168 13.98 2.35 -12.48
N LEU A 169 14.30 1.07 -12.51
CA LEU A 169 15.07 0.38 -11.48
C LEU A 169 16.57 0.69 -11.61
N VAL A 170 17.18 1.16 -10.53
CA VAL A 170 18.62 1.40 -10.42
C VAL A 170 19.17 0.65 -9.21
N VAL A 171 20.29 -0.04 -9.39
CA VAL A 171 20.99 -0.68 -8.27
C VAL A 171 22.20 0.18 -7.92
N LEU A 172 22.35 0.51 -6.63
CA LEU A 172 23.39 1.42 -6.14
C LEU A 172 24.62 0.69 -5.57
N VAL A 173 24.56 -0.63 -5.48
CA VAL A 173 25.61 -1.46 -4.87
C VAL A 173 25.98 -2.62 -5.79
N ASP A 174 27.23 -3.08 -5.71
CA ASP A 174 27.74 -4.18 -6.53
C ASP A 174 27.50 -5.55 -5.87
N SER A 175 27.25 -5.58 -4.55
CA SER A 175 27.01 -6.82 -3.80
C SER A 175 25.93 -6.68 -2.71
N ILE A 176 25.40 -7.82 -2.24
CA ILE A 176 24.30 -7.85 -1.25
C ILE A 176 24.71 -7.33 0.13
N ASP A 177 25.99 -7.37 0.47
CA ASP A 177 26.55 -6.99 1.79
C ASP A 177 27.05 -5.54 1.82
N GLU A 178 27.06 -4.87 0.67
CA GLU A 178 27.50 -3.49 0.55
C GLU A 178 26.40 -2.52 0.98
N LYS A 179 26.82 -1.37 1.53
CA LYS A 179 25.94 -0.28 1.96
C LYS A 179 26.08 0.90 1.02
N VAL A 180 24.98 1.59 0.81
CA VAL A 180 24.95 2.81 0.01
C VAL A 180 25.65 3.95 0.75
N GLU A 181 26.54 4.64 0.05
CA GLU A 181 27.19 5.85 0.52
C GLU A 181 26.37 7.09 0.13
N GLU A 182 26.56 8.17 0.89
CA GLU A 182 25.75 9.38 0.71
C GLU A 182 25.88 9.99 -0.69
N ASP A 183 27.08 10.03 -1.26
CA ASP A 183 27.37 10.61 -2.57
C ASP A 183 26.75 9.84 -3.74
N GLN A 184 26.38 8.58 -3.55
CA GLN A 184 25.67 7.78 -4.55
C GLN A 184 24.20 8.19 -4.72
N ILE A 185 23.63 8.97 -3.77
CA ILE A 185 22.28 9.50 -3.88
C ILE A 185 22.33 10.96 -4.33
N ASP A 186 21.97 11.21 -5.58
CA ASP A 186 21.95 12.54 -6.20
C ASP A 186 20.70 12.79 -7.06
N GLU A 187 20.58 14.00 -7.61
CA GLU A 187 19.45 14.45 -8.45
C GLU A 187 19.18 13.57 -9.68
N THR A 188 20.16 12.76 -10.14
CA THR A 188 19.97 11.85 -11.28
C THR A 188 19.02 10.69 -10.96
N LEU A 189 18.79 10.41 -9.68
CA LEU A 189 17.89 9.37 -9.18
C LEU A 189 16.43 9.84 -9.04
N LYS A 190 16.13 11.10 -9.36
CA LYS A 190 14.77 11.62 -9.33
C LYS A 190 13.83 10.78 -10.21
N ASN A 191 12.65 10.47 -9.68
CA ASN A 191 11.66 9.60 -10.31
C ASN A 191 12.05 8.12 -10.47
N LYS A 192 13.20 7.69 -9.94
CA LYS A 192 13.66 6.29 -10.03
C LYS A 192 13.28 5.46 -8.81
N ILE A 193 13.46 4.15 -8.93
CA ILE A 193 13.33 3.18 -7.84
C ILE A 193 14.72 2.57 -7.61
N ILE A 194 15.27 2.72 -6.40
CA ILE A 194 16.65 2.35 -6.09
C ILE A 194 16.73 1.09 -5.24
N VAL A 195 17.77 0.28 -5.46
CA VAL A 195 18.11 -0.91 -4.68
C VAL A 195 19.40 -0.66 -3.92
N CYS A 196 19.38 -0.84 -2.60
CA CYS A 196 20.45 -0.41 -1.69
C CYS A 196 21.28 -1.55 -1.07
N GLY A 197 21.04 -2.81 -1.43
CA GLY A 197 21.73 -3.95 -0.80
C GLY A 197 21.21 -4.22 0.61
N SER A 198 22.12 -4.36 1.59
CA SER A 198 21.75 -4.87 2.91
C SER A 198 20.91 -3.93 3.74
N TYR A 199 21.30 -2.68 3.85
CA TYR A 199 20.72 -1.78 4.83
C TYR A 199 20.68 -0.37 4.30
N LEU A 200 19.58 0.31 4.60
CA LEU A 200 19.45 1.74 4.38
C LEU A 200 19.27 2.43 5.73
N ASP A 201 20.10 3.42 6.02
CA ASP A 201 19.91 4.25 7.20
C ASP A 201 18.88 5.36 6.97
N PHE A 202 18.41 5.95 8.08
CA PHE A 202 17.43 7.04 8.04
C PHE A 202 17.90 8.28 7.27
N LYS A 203 19.19 8.64 7.37
CA LYS A 203 19.74 9.84 6.71
C LYS A 203 19.69 9.67 5.20
N LEU A 204 20.07 8.50 4.69
CA LEU A 204 20.03 8.15 3.27
C LEU A 204 18.59 8.06 2.76
N TYR A 205 17.66 7.50 3.54
CA TYR A 205 16.23 7.51 3.19
C TYR A 205 15.70 8.94 3.03
N VAL A 206 15.97 9.82 4.01
CA VAL A 206 15.55 11.24 3.94
C VAL A 206 16.19 11.94 2.74
N LYS A 207 17.46 11.64 2.44
CA LYS A 207 18.14 12.18 1.25
C LYS A 207 17.46 11.72 -0.03
N ALA A 208 17.20 10.42 -0.19
CA ALA A 208 16.48 9.86 -1.34
C ALA A 208 15.10 10.51 -1.52
N GLN A 209 14.37 10.72 -0.42
CA GLN A 209 13.09 11.42 -0.44
C GLN A 209 13.24 12.87 -0.91
N SER A 210 14.25 13.60 -0.42
CA SER A 210 14.48 15.00 -0.78
C SER A 210 14.82 15.20 -2.26
N VAL A 211 15.59 14.28 -2.85
CA VAL A 211 15.94 14.20 -4.28
C VAL A 211 14.72 13.85 -5.15
N GLY A 212 13.68 13.26 -4.58
CA GLY A 212 12.49 12.82 -5.31
C GLY A 212 12.60 11.41 -5.89
N VAL A 213 13.40 10.54 -5.26
CA VAL A 213 13.36 9.09 -5.49
C VAL A 213 11.95 8.58 -5.18
N LYS A 214 11.38 7.75 -6.05
CA LYS A 214 9.99 7.27 -5.91
C LYS A 214 9.89 6.09 -4.97
N GLY A 215 10.90 5.24 -4.95
CA GLY A 215 10.98 4.19 -3.94
C GLY A 215 12.36 3.61 -3.74
N VAL A 216 12.50 2.91 -2.62
CA VAL A 216 13.73 2.28 -2.16
C VAL A 216 13.44 0.83 -1.80
N ILE A 217 14.31 -0.07 -2.23
CA ILE A 217 14.29 -1.50 -1.92
C ILE A 217 15.58 -1.81 -1.15
N CYS A 218 15.44 -2.35 0.06
CA CYS A 218 16.57 -2.77 0.88
C CYS A 218 16.29 -4.11 1.57
N GLY A 219 17.35 -4.75 2.05
CA GLY A 219 17.25 -5.97 2.84
C GLY A 219 16.63 -5.68 4.21
N GLY A 220 17.24 -4.74 4.92
CA GLY A 220 16.80 -4.32 6.24
C GLY A 220 16.76 -2.81 6.47
N PHE A 221 16.09 -2.44 7.55
CA PHE A 221 15.89 -1.06 8.01
C PHE A 221 15.73 -1.04 9.54
N ASP A 222 15.97 0.10 10.21
CA ASP A 222 15.74 0.19 11.66
C ASP A 222 14.25 0.45 11.99
N TYR A 223 13.74 -0.27 12.99
CA TYR A 223 12.33 -0.18 13.41
C TYR A 223 11.97 1.22 13.95
N ASN A 224 12.86 1.85 14.72
CA ASN A 224 12.61 3.17 15.30
C ASN A 224 12.66 4.24 14.21
N ASP A 225 13.57 4.10 13.25
CA ASP A 225 13.65 4.99 12.09
C ASP A 225 12.40 4.86 11.20
N LEU A 226 11.86 3.66 11.01
CA LEU A 226 10.59 3.48 10.31
C LEU A 226 9.45 4.19 11.03
N SER A 227 9.42 4.10 12.36
CA SER A 227 8.43 4.80 13.19
C SER A 227 8.57 6.33 13.09
N LYS A 228 9.79 6.86 12.93
CA LYS A 228 10.03 8.30 12.67
C LYS A 228 9.48 8.73 11.31
N ILE A 229 9.65 7.90 10.27
CA ILE A 229 9.12 8.16 8.93
C ILE A 229 7.60 8.21 8.94
N LEU A 230 6.97 7.27 9.65
CA LEU A 230 5.51 7.18 9.76
C LEU A 230 4.90 8.25 10.68
N GLY A 231 5.65 8.69 11.70
CA GLY A 231 5.15 9.56 12.77
C GLY A 231 4.36 8.82 13.85
N TYR A 232 4.27 7.49 13.78
CA TYR A 232 3.60 6.61 14.75
C TYR A 232 4.25 5.21 14.75
N PRO A 233 4.14 4.42 15.83
CA PRO A 233 4.72 3.07 15.87
C PRO A 233 3.99 2.11 14.93
N LEU A 234 4.74 1.29 14.18
CA LEU A 234 4.18 0.37 13.18
C LEU A 234 3.14 -0.60 13.77
N GLY A 235 3.33 -1.11 15.00
CA GLY A 235 2.31 -1.82 15.80
C GLY A 235 1.27 -2.65 15.03
N VAL A 236 0.08 -2.07 14.78
CA VAL A 236 -1.09 -2.69 14.12
C VAL A 236 -1.38 -2.01 12.75
N ALA A 237 -0.37 -1.40 12.14
CA ALA A 237 -0.55 -0.48 11.02
C ALA A 237 -1.04 -1.21 9.75
N ILE A 238 -1.93 -0.50 9.06
CA ILE A 238 -2.19 -0.66 7.64
C ILE A 238 -1.42 0.49 6.99
N THR A 239 -0.39 0.17 6.23
CA THR A 239 0.44 1.17 5.52
C THR A 239 0.06 1.22 4.04
N GLY A 240 0.66 2.14 3.29
CA GLY A 240 0.46 2.28 1.85
C GLY A 240 -0.39 3.49 1.44
N THR A 241 -0.95 4.22 2.41
CA THR A 241 -1.67 5.48 2.15
C THR A 241 -0.80 6.72 2.41
N GLU A 242 0.40 6.52 2.95
CA GLU A 242 1.30 7.63 3.26
C GLU A 242 1.87 8.25 1.98
N ASN A 243 1.94 9.58 1.94
CA ASN A 243 2.51 10.32 0.82
C ASN A 243 4.03 10.50 1.01
N LEU A 244 4.78 9.42 0.83
CA LEU A 244 6.22 9.37 1.00
C LEU A 244 6.89 8.53 -0.09
N THR A 245 8.22 8.52 -0.10
CA THR A 245 9.01 7.62 -0.96
C THR A 245 8.71 6.20 -0.50
N THR A 246 8.28 5.34 -1.41
CA THR A 246 7.86 3.98 -1.06
C THR A 246 9.07 3.17 -0.64
N LEU A 247 9.07 2.65 0.59
CA LEU A 247 10.14 1.82 1.12
C LEU A 247 9.65 0.38 1.18
N ILE A 248 10.43 -0.54 0.61
CA ILE A 248 10.18 -1.98 0.67
C ILE A 248 11.37 -2.65 1.34
N ILE A 249 11.09 -3.30 2.46
CA ILE A 249 12.04 -4.05 3.27
C ILE A 249 11.82 -5.54 2.99
N THR A 250 12.82 -6.20 2.42
CA THR A 250 12.70 -7.56 1.91
C THR A 250 13.00 -8.64 2.95
N GLU A 251 13.80 -8.33 3.98
CA GLU A 251 14.35 -9.34 4.89
C GLU A 251 14.07 -9.07 6.39
N GLY A 252 13.76 -7.83 6.77
CA GLY A 252 13.26 -7.49 8.10
C GLY A 252 13.93 -6.28 8.75
N PHE A 253 13.95 -6.23 10.08
CA PHE A 253 14.59 -5.12 10.80
C PHE A 253 16.04 -5.44 11.16
N GLY A 254 16.93 -4.46 11.03
CA GLY A 254 18.37 -4.59 11.26
C GLY A 254 19.19 -4.64 9.97
N ASP A 255 20.50 -4.88 10.11
CA ASP A 255 21.44 -4.96 8.98
C ASP A 255 21.41 -6.36 8.36
N ILE A 256 20.53 -6.57 7.38
CA ILE A 256 20.25 -7.88 6.79
C ILE A 256 20.37 -7.78 5.26
N PRO A 257 21.30 -8.49 4.61
CA PRO A 257 21.46 -8.47 3.15
C PRO A 257 20.20 -8.99 2.43
N ILE A 258 19.80 -8.34 1.33
CA ILE A 258 18.76 -8.86 0.42
C ILE A 258 19.13 -10.30 0.06
N ALA A 259 18.16 -11.21 0.10
CA ALA A 259 18.40 -12.59 -0.30
C ALA A 259 18.97 -12.65 -1.72
N LYS A 260 20.05 -13.42 -1.91
CA LYS A 260 20.83 -13.48 -3.16
C LYS A 260 19.95 -13.61 -4.41
N ARG A 261 18.95 -14.50 -4.37
CA ARG A 261 17.99 -14.69 -5.47
C ARG A 261 17.21 -13.41 -5.80
N THR A 262 16.69 -12.72 -4.79
CA THR A 262 15.96 -11.47 -4.97
C THR A 262 16.85 -10.41 -5.58
N PHE A 263 18.10 -10.30 -5.09
CA PHE A 263 19.07 -9.36 -5.62
C PHE A 263 19.45 -9.67 -7.08
N ASP A 264 19.73 -10.93 -7.40
CA ASP A 264 20.06 -11.35 -8.76
C ASP A 264 18.90 -11.06 -9.73
N LEU A 265 17.65 -11.32 -9.31
CA LEU A 265 16.46 -10.99 -10.10
C LEU A 265 16.29 -9.47 -10.32
N LEU A 266 16.65 -8.63 -9.34
CA LEU A 266 16.63 -7.17 -9.51
C LEU A 266 17.74 -6.71 -10.46
N ILE A 267 18.94 -7.27 -10.36
CA ILE A 267 20.09 -6.98 -11.24
C ILE A 267 19.76 -7.32 -12.70
N ASP A 268 19.16 -8.49 -12.94
CA ASP A 268 18.74 -8.95 -14.29
C ASP A 268 17.69 -8.02 -14.95
N ASN A 269 17.11 -7.10 -14.16
CA ASN A 269 16.08 -6.17 -14.57
C ASN A 269 16.46 -4.69 -14.37
N ILE A 270 17.76 -4.40 -14.22
CA ILE A 270 18.24 -3.01 -14.15
C ILE A 270 17.80 -2.20 -15.37
N ASN A 271 17.52 -0.92 -15.17
CA ASN A 271 17.01 0.03 -16.17
C ASN A 271 15.63 -0.31 -16.75
N LYS A 272 14.92 -1.32 -16.23
CA LYS A 272 13.51 -1.56 -16.58
C LYS A 272 12.59 -0.74 -15.70
N ASN A 273 11.42 -0.42 -16.22
CA ASN A 273 10.35 0.17 -15.42
C ASN A 273 9.74 -0.88 -14.50
N VAL A 274 9.62 -0.54 -13.21
CA VAL A 274 9.03 -1.40 -12.20
C VAL A 274 7.87 -0.69 -11.51
N CYS A 275 6.90 -1.47 -11.05
CA CYS A 275 5.77 -1.02 -10.26
C CYS A 275 5.97 -1.53 -8.83
N ILE A 276 5.92 -0.64 -7.84
CA ILE A 276 6.10 -1.00 -6.43
C ILE A 276 4.91 -0.54 -5.61
N ASN A 277 4.60 -1.25 -4.54
CA ASN A 277 3.61 -0.84 -3.55
C ASN A 277 4.13 -1.21 -2.17
N GLY A 278 4.25 -0.23 -1.29
CA GLY A 278 4.69 -0.44 0.10
C GLY A 278 3.56 -0.85 1.03
N ALA A 279 2.30 -0.92 0.55
CA ALA A 279 1.16 -1.26 1.39
C ALA A 279 1.36 -2.60 2.11
N THR A 280 1.30 -2.55 3.44
CA THR A 280 1.48 -3.70 4.30
C THR A 280 0.31 -3.79 5.27
N GLN A 281 -0.26 -4.99 5.40
CA GLN A 281 -1.30 -5.30 6.37
C GLN A 281 -1.00 -6.64 7.01
N ILE A 282 -0.85 -6.65 8.33
CA ILE A 282 -0.42 -7.83 9.10
C ILE A 282 -1.58 -8.60 9.75
N ARG A 283 -2.80 -8.05 9.78
CA ARG A 283 -4.00 -8.65 10.40
C ARG A 283 -5.23 -8.48 9.49
N ALA A 284 -6.25 -9.33 9.66
CA ALA A 284 -7.50 -9.27 8.88
C ALA A 284 -7.31 -9.41 7.34
N GLY A 285 -6.47 -10.37 6.93
CA GLY A 285 -6.04 -10.55 5.55
C GLY A 285 -4.65 -9.95 5.36
N VAL A 286 -3.65 -10.78 5.05
CA VAL A 286 -2.27 -10.30 4.94
C VAL A 286 -2.04 -9.69 3.56
N LEU A 287 -1.60 -8.43 3.55
CA LEU A 287 -1.09 -7.75 2.37
C LEU A 287 0.41 -7.54 2.57
N ARG A 288 1.19 -7.99 1.60
CA ARG A 288 2.65 -7.77 1.58
C ARG A 288 2.98 -6.67 0.59
N PRO A 289 4.01 -5.86 0.87
CA PRO A 289 4.55 -4.96 -0.14
C PRO A 289 5.09 -5.78 -1.31
N GLU A 290 5.10 -5.17 -2.48
CA GLU A 290 5.42 -5.88 -3.71
C GLU A 290 6.25 -5.03 -4.68
N ILE A 291 7.08 -5.73 -5.42
CA ILE A 291 7.87 -5.22 -6.53
C ILE A 291 7.48 -6.06 -7.75
N ILE A 292 6.93 -5.39 -8.75
CA ILE A 292 6.47 -6.00 -9.99
C ILE A 292 7.34 -5.46 -11.12
N ILE A 293 7.95 -6.37 -11.87
CA ILE A 293 8.74 -6.06 -13.06
C ILE A 293 7.93 -6.58 -14.25
N PRO A 294 7.13 -5.73 -14.92
CA PRO A 294 6.28 -6.19 -15.99
C PRO A 294 7.09 -6.61 -17.21
N ASN A 295 6.60 -7.59 -17.95
CA ASN A 295 7.15 -7.91 -19.26
C ASN A 295 6.87 -6.77 -20.24
N ASN A 296 7.82 -6.52 -21.15
CA ASN A 296 7.70 -5.46 -22.16
C ASN A 296 6.51 -5.65 -23.12
N LYS A 297 5.93 -6.85 -23.20
CA LYS A 297 4.72 -7.17 -23.97
C LYS A 297 3.86 -8.15 -23.20
N PHE A 298 2.54 -7.93 -23.21
CA PHE A 298 1.59 -8.94 -22.82
C PHE A 298 1.61 -10.06 -23.87
N VAL A 299 2.05 -11.26 -23.50
CA VAL A 299 2.11 -12.40 -24.41
C VAL A 299 0.93 -13.31 -24.08
N GLU A 300 -0.12 -13.26 -24.90
CA GLU A 300 -1.30 -14.15 -24.75
C GLU A 300 -0.95 -15.63 -24.93
N LYS A 301 0.18 -15.94 -25.60
CA LYS A 301 0.46 -17.25 -26.21
C LYS A 301 1.45 -18.15 -25.48
N ASN A 302 1.84 -17.82 -24.25
CA ASN A 302 2.61 -18.76 -23.44
C ASN A 302 1.67 -19.47 -22.45
N ASN A 303 1.07 -20.57 -22.91
CA ASN A 303 0.38 -21.54 -22.04
C ASN A 303 1.30 -22.17 -20.97
N GLU A 304 2.59 -21.81 -20.97
CA GLU A 304 3.61 -22.28 -20.03
C GLU A 304 3.81 -21.36 -18.82
N ILE A 305 3.25 -20.13 -18.80
CA ILE A 305 3.31 -19.29 -17.61
C ILE A 305 2.16 -19.71 -16.69
N GLU A 306 2.48 -20.61 -15.77
CA GLU A 306 1.54 -21.13 -14.79
C GLU A 306 1.03 -20.02 -13.87
N ASP A 307 -0.24 -20.12 -13.49
CA ASP A 307 -0.76 -19.38 -12.35
C ASP A 307 -0.08 -19.92 -11.10
N PHE A 308 0.35 -19.02 -10.22
CA PHE A 308 0.85 -19.45 -8.93
C PHE A 308 -0.29 -19.98 -8.06
N ASP A 309 -0.16 -21.21 -7.58
CA ASP A 309 -1.10 -21.84 -6.65
C ASP A 309 -0.74 -21.48 -5.20
N ASP A 310 -1.61 -20.73 -4.52
CA ASP A 310 -1.44 -20.35 -3.11
C ASP A 310 -1.32 -21.57 -2.17
N ASP A 311 -1.77 -22.76 -2.59
CA ASP A 311 -1.53 -24.00 -1.84
C ASP A 311 -0.04 -24.38 -1.79
N GLN A 312 0.82 -23.86 -2.69
CA GLN A 312 2.28 -24.00 -2.60
C GLN A 312 2.88 -23.21 -1.42
N LEU A 313 2.14 -22.27 -0.81
CA LEU A 313 2.55 -21.61 0.45
C LEU A 313 2.23 -22.47 1.69
N ILE A 314 1.64 -23.66 1.51
CA ILE A 314 1.42 -24.61 2.60
C ILE A 314 2.72 -25.35 2.88
N ILE A 315 3.16 -25.32 4.13
CA ILE A 315 4.30 -26.08 4.64
C ILE A 315 4.14 -27.58 4.28
N SER A 316 5.00 -28.07 3.40
CA SER A 316 5.04 -29.46 2.93
C SER A 316 6.48 -29.99 2.93
N LEU A 317 6.65 -31.31 2.74
CA LEU A 317 7.99 -31.87 2.54
C LEU A 317 8.66 -31.19 1.35
N ASP A 318 9.97 -31.02 1.43
CA ASP A 318 10.80 -30.33 0.44
C ASP A 318 10.53 -28.82 0.25
N SER A 319 9.56 -28.23 0.96
CA SER A 319 9.35 -26.78 0.96
C SER A 319 10.60 -26.05 1.47
N PHE A 320 10.94 -24.92 0.84
CA PHE A 320 11.90 -23.97 1.39
C PHE A 320 11.21 -23.07 2.41
N VAL A 321 11.86 -22.88 3.55
CA VAL A 321 11.33 -22.08 4.66
C VAL A 321 12.38 -21.14 5.22
N ARG A 322 11.92 -19.99 5.71
CA ARG A 322 12.67 -19.06 6.56
C ARG A 322 12.24 -19.23 8.00
N VAL A 323 13.20 -19.21 8.92
CA VAL A 323 12.89 -19.17 10.35
C VAL A 323 12.63 -17.72 10.77
N ILE A 324 11.49 -17.49 11.42
CA ILE A 324 11.04 -16.15 11.83
C ILE A 324 11.15 -15.91 13.34
N ARG A 325 11.89 -16.77 14.06
CA ARG A 325 12.17 -16.64 15.50
C ARG A 325 13.59 -17.08 15.83
N GLU A 326 14.14 -16.49 16.88
CA GLU A 326 15.36 -16.96 17.55
C GLU A 326 15.23 -18.45 17.93
N PRO A 327 16.34 -19.21 17.96
CA PRO A 327 17.73 -18.77 17.75
C PRO A 327 18.19 -18.73 16.29
N TYR A 328 17.37 -19.23 15.36
CA TYR A 328 17.75 -19.36 13.94
C TYR A 328 17.16 -18.25 13.06
N PHE A 329 16.80 -17.10 13.64
CA PHE A 329 16.07 -16.04 12.94
C PHE A 329 16.75 -15.65 11.62
N GLY A 330 15.97 -15.62 10.53
CA GLY A 330 16.44 -15.28 9.19
C GLY A 330 17.08 -16.43 8.41
N MET A 331 17.46 -17.53 9.06
CA MET A 331 18.06 -18.68 8.36
C MET A 331 17.05 -19.33 7.41
N ILE A 332 17.53 -19.71 6.22
CA ILE A 332 16.73 -20.38 5.19
C ILE A 332 17.18 -21.83 5.08
N GLY A 333 16.22 -22.75 5.05
CA GLY A 333 16.48 -24.18 4.90
C GLY A 333 15.36 -24.91 4.17
N LYS A 334 15.56 -26.20 3.95
CA LYS A 334 14.62 -27.10 3.29
C LYS A 334 13.97 -28.01 4.34
N ILE A 335 12.66 -28.20 4.26
CA ILE A 335 11.96 -29.16 5.12
C ILE A 335 12.31 -30.59 4.69
N VAL A 336 12.96 -31.33 5.58
CA VAL A 336 13.33 -32.73 5.36
C VAL A 336 12.41 -33.71 6.10
N SER A 337 11.71 -33.26 7.14
CA SER A 337 10.74 -34.08 7.87
C SER A 337 9.61 -33.24 8.47
N LEU A 338 8.41 -33.81 8.49
CA LEU A 338 7.21 -33.23 9.12
C LEU A 338 6.59 -34.22 10.12
N PRO A 339 7.17 -34.39 11.31
CA PRO A 339 6.64 -35.29 12.33
C PRO A 339 5.16 -34.99 12.63
N SER A 340 4.34 -36.05 12.70
CA SER A 340 2.92 -35.93 13.03
C SER A 340 2.66 -35.72 14.52
N GLU A 341 3.58 -36.19 15.36
CA GLU A 341 3.50 -36.07 16.81
C GLU A 341 3.88 -34.65 17.27
N LEU A 342 3.32 -34.24 18.41
CA LEU A 342 3.67 -32.97 19.02
C LEU A 342 4.97 -33.12 19.79
N SER A 343 5.90 -32.20 19.58
CA SER A 343 7.14 -32.11 20.35
C SER A 343 6.98 -31.11 21.48
N ILE A 344 7.61 -31.41 22.62
CA ILE A 344 7.71 -30.47 23.74
C ILE A 344 8.87 -29.53 23.45
N VAL A 345 8.59 -28.23 23.35
CA VAL A 345 9.62 -27.19 23.24
C VAL A 345 10.08 -26.74 24.63
N GLU A 346 11.16 -25.95 24.70
CA GLU A 346 11.76 -25.47 25.96
C GLU A 346 10.75 -24.80 26.91
N SER A 347 9.70 -24.17 26.38
CA SER A 347 8.62 -23.57 27.19
C SER A 347 7.68 -24.60 27.84
N GLY A 348 7.90 -25.91 27.65
CA GLY A 348 7.04 -27.00 28.11
C GLY A 348 5.78 -27.20 27.26
N THR A 349 5.55 -26.36 26.24
CA THR A 349 4.37 -26.41 25.38
C THR A 349 4.51 -27.52 24.33
N LYS A 350 3.41 -28.23 24.05
CA LYS A 350 3.34 -29.22 22.96
C LYS A 350 2.97 -28.54 21.66
N VAL A 351 3.88 -28.56 20.68
CA VAL A 351 3.69 -27.89 19.38
C VAL A 351 4.01 -28.82 18.21
N ARG A 352 3.46 -28.50 17.04
CA ARG A 352 3.87 -29.15 15.79
C ARG A 352 5.21 -28.59 15.35
N VAL A 353 6.12 -29.47 14.97
CA VAL A 353 7.46 -29.11 14.50
C VAL A 353 7.71 -29.56 13.07
N ALA A 354 8.76 -29.03 12.47
CA ALA A 354 9.37 -29.51 11.22
C ALA A 354 10.88 -29.66 11.46
N GLU A 355 11.49 -30.63 10.79
CA GLU A 355 12.94 -30.73 10.71
C GLU A 355 13.40 -29.97 9.46
N VAL A 356 14.27 -29.00 9.66
CA VAL A 356 14.77 -28.10 8.61
C VAL A 356 16.26 -28.36 8.43
N GLU A 357 16.67 -28.69 7.19
CA GLU A 357 18.08 -28.76 6.80
C GLU A 357 18.53 -27.40 6.25
N PHE A 358 19.52 -26.79 6.88
CA PHE A 358 20.12 -25.52 6.46
C PHE A 358 21.21 -25.72 5.41
N LEU A 359 21.68 -24.62 4.80
CA LEU A 359 22.72 -24.63 3.77
C LEU A 359 24.04 -25.26 4.24
N ASP A 360 24.38 -25.10 5.52
CA ASP A 360 25.57 -25.69 6.16
C ASP A 360 25.40 -27.19 6.49
N LYS A 361 24.29 -27.81 6.08
CA LYS A 361 23.91 -29.20 6.34
C LYS A 361 23.56 -29.51 7.81
N SER A 362 23.49 -28.50 8.67
CA SER A 362 22.88 -28.68 9.99
C SER A 362 21.38 -28.96 9.85
N LYS A 363 20.84 -29.74 10.78
CA LYS A 363 19.41 -30.08 10.84
C LYS A 363 18.85 -29.71 12.18
N GLU A 364 17.76 -28.96 12.18
CA GLU A 364 17.16 -28.43 13.40
C GLU A 364 15.66 -28.67 13.44
N ILE A 365 15.15 -28.90 14.65
CA ILE A 365 13.71 -29.11 14.90
C ILE A 365 13.09 -27.79 15.30
N ILE A 366 12.24 -27.25 14.42
CA ILE A 366 11.68 -25.90 14.57
C ILE A 366 10.15 -25.97 14.63
N PRO A 367 9.51 -25.25 15.56
CA PRO A 367 8.05 -25.13 15.58
C PRO A 367 7.53 -24.62 14.23
N ARG A 368 6.49 -25.25 13.68
CA ARG A 368 5.94 -24.83 12.36
C ARG A 368 5.42 -23.40 12.37
N ALA A 369 5.01 -22.88 13.54
CA ALA A 369 4.59 -21.49 13.71
C ALA A 369 5.75 -20.48 13.60
N ASN A 370 6.99 -20.95 13.69
CA ASN A 370 8.20 -20.15 13.55
C ASN A 370 8.81 -20.27 12.15
N LEU A 371 8.07 -20.83 11.20
CA LEU A 371 8.48 -20.99 9.81
C LEU A 371 7.57 -20.18 8.89
N GLU A 372 8.18 -19.62 7.86
CA GLU A 372 7.52 -18.96 6.75
C GLU A 372 7.95 -19.64 5.45
N VAL A 373 7.00 -20.06 4.63
CA VAL A 373 7.33 -20.69 3.32
C VAL A 373 7.86 -19.62 2.38
N ILE A 374 8.99 -19.90 1.74
CA ILE A 374 9.50 -19.08 0.65
C ILE A 374 9.18 -19.81 -0.64
N LEU A 375 8.44 -19.14 -1.50
CA LEU A 375 8.26 -19.61 -2.85
C LEU A 375 9.26 -18.94 -3.78
N SER A 376 10.07 -19.75 -4.45
CA SER A 376 11.16 -19.33 -5.31
C SER A 376 11.18 -20.23 -6.53
N ASN A 377 10.56 -19.77 -7.63
CA ASN A 377 10.49 -20.48 -8.92
C ASN A 377 11.17 -19.66 -9.99
#